data_AF-A0A354XXV3-F1
#
_entry.id   AF-A0A354XXV3-F1
#
_cell.length_a   1.000
_cell.length_b   1.000
_cell.length_c   1.000
_cell.angle_alpha   90.00
_cell.angle_beta   90.00
_cell.angle_gamma   90.00
#
_symmetry.space_group_name_H-M   'P 1'
#
loop_
_entity.id
_entity.type
_entity.pdbx_description
1 polymer ?
#
loop_
_entity_poly.entity_id
_entity_poly.type
_entity_poly.pdbx_seq_one_letter_code
_entity_poly.pdbx_strand_id
1 'polypeptide(L)' 'FDLSYVIDAYKNLKMGDKFFTNFFEKLVGVDYIRQDIIAGKSAREIKEKWFCDVLRFKQQRRPYLLY' A
#
# COMPACT_ATOMS: atom_id res chain seq x y z
N PHE A 1 -8.30 1.12 -4.66
CA PHE A 1 -7.33 0.18 -4.09
C PHE A 1 -7.56 0.12 -2.60
N ASP A 2 -7.93 -1.02 -2.04
CA ASP A 2 -8.28 -1.14 -0.63
C ASP A 2 -7.34 -2.13 0.05
N LEU A 3 -6.58 -1.65 1.04
CA LEU A 3 -5.62 -2.45 1.80
C LEU A 3 -6.30 -3.36 2.82
N SER A 4 -7.59 -3.17 3.11
CA SER A 4 -8.32 -4.02 4.07
C SER A 4 -8.28 -5.48 3.65
N TYR A 5 -8.51 -5.78 2.36
CA TYR A 5 -8.46 -7.14 1.83
C TYR A 5 -7.09 -7.81 1.99
N VAL A 6 -6.00 -7.06 1.80
CA VAL A 6 -4.64 -7.59 1.93
C VAL A 6 -4.33 -7.89 3.40
N ILE A 7 -4.70 -6.99 4.30
CA ILE A 7 -4.50 -7.16 5.74
C ILE A 7 -5.36 -8.31 6.29
N ASP A 8 -6.60 -8.42 5.83
CA ASP A 8 -7.51 -9.51 6.21
C ASP A 8 -7.00 -10.86 5.71
N ALA A 9 -6.56 -10.94 4.45
CA ALA A 9 -5.90 -12.13 3.91
C ALA A 9 -4.65 -12.50 4.71
N TYR A 10 -3.78 -11.52 5.02
CA TYR A 10 -2.59 -11.74 5.84
C TYR A 10 -2.92 -12.31 7.23
N LYS A 11 -3.93 -11.74 7.90
CA LYS A 11 -4.41 -12.22 9.21
C LYS A 11 -5.00 -13.62 9.16
N ASN A 12 -5.78 -13.94 8.12
CA ASN A 12 -6.41 -15.25 7.97
C ASN A 12 -5.41 -16.35 7.59
N LEU A 13 -4.46 -16.06 6.69
CA LEU A 13 -3.51 -17.06 6.18
C LEU A 13 -2.43 -17.43 7.20
N LYS A 14 -2.14 -16.56 8.18
CA LYS A 14 -1.12 -16.77 9.24
C LYS A 14 0.24 -17.25 8.70
N MET A 15 0.58 -16.90 7.46
CA MET A 15 1.81 -17.32 6.78
C MET A 15 3.04 -16.47 7.15
N GLY A 16 2.85 -15.40 7.94
CA GLY A 16 3.91 -14.47 8.30
C GLY A 16 4.58 -13.89 7.06
N ASP A 17 5.91 -13.86 7.03
CA ASP A 17 6.69 -13.32 5.91
C ASP A 17 6.50 -14.04 4.57
N LYS A 18 6.08 -15.32 4.57
CA LYS A 18 5.84 -16.07 3.33
C LYS A 18 4.62 -15.55 2.54
N PHE A 19 3.76 -14.76 3.17
CA PHE A 19 2.63 -14.11 2.49
C PHE A 19 3.10 -13.09 1.45
N PHE A 20 4.20 -12.37 1.75
CA PHE A 20 4.73 -11.35 0.86
C PHE A 20 5.79 -11.97 -0.05
N THR A 21 5.48 -12.07 -1.33
CA THR A 21 6.48 -12.44 -2.34
C THR A 21 7.35 -11.22 -2.67
N ASN A 22 8.59 -11.45 -3.15
CA ASN A 22 9.46 -10.35 -3.61
C ASN A 22 8.83 -9.50 -4.75
N PHE A 23 7.78 -10.00 -5.41
CA PHE A 23 7.03 -9.25 -6.42
C PHE A 23 6.06 -8.23 -5.81
N PHE A 24 5.69 -8.38 -4.53
CA PHE A 24 4.76 -7.48 -3.86
C PHE A 24 5.29 -6.04 -3.83
N GLU A 25 6.56 -5.85 -3.48
CA GLU A 25 7.21 -4.53 -3.47
C GLU A 25 7.21 -3.90 -4.86
N LYS A 26 7.33 -4.70 -5.93
CA LYS A 26 7.25 -4.23 -7.32
C LYS A 26 5.84 -3.83 -7.74
N LEU A 27 4.82 -4.55 -7.26
CA LEU A 27 3.41 -4.26 -7.58
C LEU A 27 2.92 -3.01 -6.86
N VAL A 28 3.32 -2.86 -5.60
CA VAL A 28 2.88 -1.75 -4.75
C VAL A 28 3.75 -0.51 -4.99
N GLY A 29 4.99 -0.70 -5.43
CA GLY A 29 5.94 0.38 -5.77
C GLY A 29 6.60 1.03 -4.55
N VAL A 30 6.33 0.53 -3.35
CA VAL A 30 6.89 1.02 -2.08
C VAL A 30 7.16 -0.16 -1.13
N ASP A 31 8.22 -0.02 -0.34
CA ASP A 31 8.72 -1.01 0.62
C ASP A 31 8.03 -0.91 2.00
N TYR A 32 7.61 0.29 2.40
CA TYR A 32 7.02 0.54 3.72
C TYR A 32 5.65 -0.15 3.94
N ILE A 33 4.90 -0.49 2.89
CA ILE A 33 3.58 -1.12 3.04
C ILE A 33 3.71 -2.51 3.67
N ARG A 34 4.74 -3.26 3.27
CA ARG A 34 5.02 -4.57 3.88
C ARG A 34 5.30 -4.43 5.37
N GLN A 35 6.19 -3.50 5.71
CA GLN A 35 6.58 -3.24 7.11
C GLN A 35 5.40 -2.79 7.95
N ASP A 36 4.55 -1.91 7.42
CA ASP A 36 3.37 -1.41 8.13
C ASP A 36 2.33 -2.52 8.38
N ILE A 37 2.14 -3.46 7.43
CA ILE A 37 1.25 -4.62 7.62
C ILE A 37 1.83 -5.60 8.64
N ILE A 38 3.13 -5.88 8.60
CA ILE A 38 3.81 -6.74 9.59
C ILE A 38 3.77 -6.12 10.99
N ALA A 39 3.92 -4.80 11.08
CA ALA A 39 3.79 -4.04 12.32
C ALA A 39 2.34 -3.99 12.86
N GLY A 40 1.37 -4.53 12.12
CA GLY A 40 -0.02 -4.59 12.54
C GLY A 40 -0.78 -3.26 12.40
N LYS A 41 -0.27 -2.32 11.60
CA LYS A 41 -0.98 -1.06 11.34
C LYS A 41 -2.28 -1.28 10.59
N SER A 42 -3.22 -0.38 10.80
CA SER A 42 -4.50 -0.41 10.12
C SER A 42 -4.37 0.03 8.67
N ALA A 43 -5.28 -0.45 7.80
CA ALA A 43 -5.37 0.02 6.41
C ALA A 43 -5.50 1.55 6.31
N ARG A 44 -6.10 2.17 7.32
CA ARG A 44 -6.36 3.60 7.38
C ARG A 44 -5.08 4.40 7.56
N GLU A 45 -4.21 3.99 8.49
CA GLU A 45 -2.92 4.65 8.73
C GLU A 45 -2.00 4.56 7.51
N ILE A 46 -1.95 3.39 6.86
CA ILE A 46 -1.15 3.20 5.64
C ILE A 46 -1.69 4.08 4.51
N LYS A 47 -3.02 4.18 4.40
CA LYS A 47 -3.70 5.02 3.42
C LYS A 47 -3.48 6.50 3.67
N GLU A 48 -3.45 6.95 4.92
CA GLU A 48 -3.13 8.34 5.27
C GLU A 48 -1.69 8.71 4.88
N LYS A 49 -0.74 7.80 5.11
CA LYS A 49 0.65 8.00 4.69
C LYS A 49 0.75 8.13 3.16
N TRP A 50 0.09 7.24 2.43
CA TRP A 50 0.06 7.28 0.95
C TRP A 50 -0.75 8.47 0.39
N PHE A 51 -1.74 8.97 1.14
CA PHE A 51 -2.60 10.07 0.70
C PHE A 51 -1.81 11.33 0.32
N CYS A 52 -0.74 11.62 1.07
CA CYS A 52 0.15 12.74 0.78
C CYS A 52 0.80 12.62 -0.61
N ASP A 53 1.26 11.43 -0.99
CA ASP A 53 1.86 11.18 -2.30
C ASP A 53 0.82 11.21 -3.41
N VAL A 54 -0.39 10.71 -3.15
CA VAL A 54 -1.52 10.82 -4.12
C VAL A 54 -1.85 12.29 -4.39
N LEU A 55 -1.83 13.15 -3.37
CA LEU A 55 -2.02 14.59 -3.56
C LEU A 55 -0.90 15.23 -4.39
N ARG A 56 0.37 14.90 -4.10
CA ARG A 56 1.51 15.38 -4.90
C ARG A 56 1.41 14.92 -6.35
N PHE A 57 1.11 13.65 -6.58
CA PHE A 57 0.91 13.10 -7.92
C PHE A 57 -0.26 13.76 -8.65
N LYS A 58 -1.38 14.01 -7.95
CA LYS A 58 -2.51 14.75 -8.51
C LYS A 58 -2.15 16.16 -8.92
N GLN A 59 -1.25 16.84 -8.20
CA GLN A 59 -0.74 18.17 -8.59
C GLN A 59 0.22 18.08 -9.77
N GLN A 60 1.19 17.16 -9.72
CA GLN A 60 2.20 16.96 -10.77
C GLN A 60 1.58 16.54 -12.11
N ARG A 61 0.50 15.75 -12.10
CA ARG A 61 -0.15 15.30 -13.34
C ARG A 61 -0.98 16.39 -14.02
N ARG A 62 -1.37 17.48 -13.32
CA ARG A 62 -2.23 18.55 -13.87
C ARG A 62 -1.75 19.10 -15.22
N PRO A 63 -0.47 19.46 -15.41
CA PRO A 63 0.02 19.95 -16.70
C PRO A 63 -0.02 18.92 -17.84
N TYR A 64 -0.20 17.63 -17.54
CA TYR A 64 -0.22 16.55 -18.52
C TYR A 64 -1.62 15.97 -18.74
N LEU A 65 -2.67 16.55 -18.14
CA LEU A 65 -4.05 16.12 -18.35
C LEU A 65 -4.56 16.67 -19.69
N LEU A 66 -4.92 15.77 -20.61
CA LEU A 66 -5.57 16.11 -21.87
C LEU A 66 -7.11 16.12 -21.75
N TYR A 67 -7.65 15.49 -20.70
CA TYR A 67 -9.07 15.41 -20.36
C TYR A 67 -9.26 15.19 -18.84
#